data_AF-A0A1Y0G7C4-F1
#
_entry.id   AF-A0A1Y0G7C4-F1
#
_cell.length_a   1.000
_cell.length_b   1.000
_cell.length_c   1.000
_cell.angle_alpha   90.00
_cell.angle_beta   90.00
_cell.angle_gamma   90.00
#
_symmetry.space_group_name_H-M   'P 1'
#
loop_
_entity.id
_entity.type
_entity.pdbx_description
1 polymer ?
#
loop_
_entity_poly.entity_id
_entity_poly.type
_entity_poly.pdbx_seq_one_letter_code
_entity_poly.pdbx_strand_id
1 'polypeptide(L)'
;MCFNKALVAVFLAFTSAQAAADGWDMFGQQEQMKNYIIADVGEVSKVEPPFNIKWDKDVYRMNGRCFMFSGYTGYWGYGKKAALLLVNAQKSIQLALIEPAIGATKVELKSIAMIECP
;
A
#
# COMPACT_ATOMS: atom_id res chain seq x y z
N MET A 1 -53.38 1.92 -39.54
CA MET A 1 -52.60 2.75 -38.60
C MET A 1 -51.50 1.86 -38.02
N CYS A 2 -50.27 1.99 -38.54
CA CYS A 2 -49.11 1.21 -38.09
C CYS A 2 -48.44 1.94 -36.93
N PHE A 3 -48.47 1.36 -35.72
CA PHE A 3 -47.70 1.86 -34.59
C PHE A 3 -46.35 1.11 -34.54
N ASN A 4 -45.28 1.85 -34.83
CA ASN A 4 -43.89 1.40 -34.78
C ASN A 4 -43.51 0.94 -33.35
N LYS A 5 -43.26 -0.36 -33.17
CA LYS A 5 -42.60 -0.93 -31.99
C LYS A 5 -41.12 -1.14 -32.30
N ALA A 6 -40.32 -0.08 -32.25
CA ALA A 6 -38.87 -0.22 -32.41
C ALA A 6 -38.13 0.97 -31.81
N LEU A 7 -38.21 1.19 -30.49
CA LEU A 7 -37.31 2.15 -29.84
C LEU A 7 -37.25 2.05 -28.31
N VAL A 8 -37.09 0.84 -27.75
CA VAL A 8 -36.70 0.70 -26.34
C VAL A 8 -35.77 -0.52 -26.20
N ALA A 9 -34.59 -0.46 -26.81
CA ALA A 9 -33.57 -1.49 -26.64
C ALA A 9 -32.15 -0.96 -26.87
N VAL A 10 -31.88 0.27 -26.43
CA VAL A 10 -30.51 0.82 -26.43
C VAL A 10 -30.47 1.76 -25.23
N PHE A 11 -29.99 1.30 -24.07
CA PHE A 11 -29.39 2.11 -22.98
C PHE A 11 -29.21 1.32 -21.66
N LEU A 12 -28.77 0.06 -21.71
CA LEU A 12 -28.34 -0.67 -20.50
C LEU A 12 -26.94 -1.30 -20.62
N ALA A 13 -26.09 -0.78 -21.52
CA ALA A 13 -24.76 -1.31 -21.79
C ALA A 13 -23.61 -0.36 -21.39
N PHE A 14 -23.79 0.53 -20.40
CA PHE A 14 -22.77 1.53 -20.05
C PHE A 14 -22.38 1.62 -18.56
N THR A 15 -22.78 0.70 -17.70
CA THR A 15 -22.40 0.78 -16.26
C THR A 15 -21.18 -0.05 -15.86
N SER A 16 -20.53 -0.79 -16.76
CA SER A 16 -19.36 -1.62 -16.40
C SER A 16 -17.99 -0.95 -16.58
N ALA A 17 -17.93 0.31 -17.02
CA ALA A 17 -16.65 0.97 -17.34
C ALA A 17 -15.89 1.56 -16.14
N GLN A 18 -16.40 1.48 -14.91
CA GLN A 18 -15.81 2.17 -13.75
C GLN A 18 -14.96 1.29 -12.81
N ALA A 19 -14.85 -0.01 -13.05
CA ALA A 19 -13.91 -0.88 -12.30
C ALA A 19 -12.54 -1.02 -12.97
N ALA A 20 -12.35 -0.43 -14.15
CA ALA A 20 -11.15 -0.65 -14.98
C ALA A 20 -9.98 0.27 -14.62
N ALA A 21 -10.15 1.27 -13.76
CA ALA A 21 -9.05 2.11 -13.27
C ALA A 21 -8.31 1.47 -12.08
N ASP A 22 -8.99 0.60 -11.33
CA ASP A 22 -8.48 0.03 -10.07
C ASP A 22 -7.44 -1.09 -10.28
N GLY A 23 -7.48 -1.76 -11.44
CA GLY A 23 -6.49 -2.79 -11.77
C GLY A 23 -5.11 -2.20 -12.05
N TRP A 24 -5.02 -1.11 -12.80
CA TRP A 24 -3.74 -0.65 -13.37
C TRP A 24 -2.76 -0.12 -12.34
N ASP A 25 -3.23 0.54 -11.28
CA ASP A 25 -2.33 1.02 -10.22
C ASP A 25 -1.72 -0.15 -9.44
N MET A 26 -2.50 -1.21 -9.22
CA MET A 26 -1.98 -2.47 -8.67
C MET A 26 -1.02 -3.18 -9.64
N PHE A 27 -1.30 -3.20 -10.95
CA PHE A 27 -0.43 -3.83 -11.96
C PHE A 27 0.90 -3.08 -12.14
N GLY A 28 0.91 -1.74 -12.06
CA GLY A 28 2.11 -0.91 -12.24
C GLY A 28 3.17 -1.16 -11.17
N GLN A 29 2.76 -1.37 -9.92
CA GLN A 29 3.70 -1.75 -8.85
C GLN A 29 3.94 -3.25 -8.78
N GLN A 30 3.04 -4.09 -9.30
CA GLN A 30 3.27 -5.53 -9.39
C GLN A 30 4.54 -5.84 -10.18
N GLU A 31 4.83 -5.11 -11.26
CA GLU A 31 6.07 -5.30 -12.03
C GLU A 31 7.33 -5.01 -11.21
N GLN A 32 7.29 -3.99 -10.34
CA GLN A 32 8.40 -3.69 -9.43
C GLN A 32 8.56 -4.77 -8.36
N MET A 33 7.45 -5.34 -7.87
CA MET A 33 7.47 -6.41 -6.87
C MET A 33 7.88 -7.79 -7.42
N LYS A 34 7.89 -8.02 -8.74
CA LYS A 34 8.27 -9.33 -9.34
C LYS A 34 9.68 -9.80 -8.94
N ASN A 35 10.57 -8.87 -8.62
CA ASN A 35 11.95 -9.17 -8.21
C ASN A 35 12.13 -9.22 -6.68
N TYR A 36 11.03 -9.15 -5.93
CA TYR A 36 11.03 -9.21 -4.48
C TYR A 36 10.30 -10.47 -4.00
N ILE A 37 10.83 -11.03 -2.93
CA ILE A 37 10.19 -12.10 -2.17
C ILE A 37 9.49 -11.44 -0.98
N ILE A 38 8.25 -11.86 -0.71
CA ILE A 38 7.54 -11.48 0.50
C ILE A 38 8.18 -12.24 1.66
N ALA A 39 8.95 -11.52 2.48
CA ALA A 39 9.61 -12.07 3.64
C ALA A 39 8.69 -12.13 4.87
N ASP A 40 7.72 -11.23 4.96
CA ASP A 40 6.75 -11.18 6.06
C ASP A 40 5.52 -10.34 5.68
N VAL A 41 4.40 -10.57 6.37
CA VAL A 41 3.11 -9.87 6.17
C VAL A 41 2.56 -9.48 7.53
N GLY A 42 2.11 -8.24 7.69
CA GLY A 42 1.53 -7.82 8.95
C GLY A 42 1.08 -6.37 9.00
N GLU A 43 0.91 -5.89 10.21
CA GLU A 43 0.56 -4.52 10.49
C GLU A 43 1.78 -3.75 11.00
N VAL A 44 2.00 -2.57 10.44
CA VAL A 44 3.07 -1.65 10.83
C VAL A 44 2.49 -0.55 11.70
N SER A 45 3.15 -0.27 12.81
CA SER A 45 2.81 0.83 13.71
C SER A 45 4.03 1.70 13.97
N LYS A 46 3.81 3.00 14.18
CA LYS A 46 4.85 3.89 14.68
C LYS A 46 5.07 3.58 16.17
N VAL A 47 6.33 3.40 16.56
CA VAL A 47 6.72 3.20 17.96
C VAL A 47 6.80 4.57 18.61
N GLU A 48 6.11 4.73 19.73
CA GLU A 48 6.17 5.96 20.51
C GLU A 48 7.45 5.96 21.37
N PRO A 49 8.21 7.06 21.37
CA PRO A 49 9.37 7.16 22.24
C PRO A 49 8.92 7.18 23.71
N PRO A 50 9.76 6.70 24.65
CA PRO A 50 9.48 6.79 26.07
C PRO A 50 9.22 8.24 26.50
N PHE A 51 8.44 8.41 27.57
CA PHE A 51 8.04 9.72 28.05
C PHE A 51 9.26 10.64 28.24
N ASN A 52 9.19 11.85 27.67
CA ASN A 52 10.23 12.87 27.72
C ASN A 52 11.53 12.57 26.94
N ILE A 53 11.52 11.58 26.04
CA ILE A 53 12.61 11.34 25.09
C ILE A 53 12.11 11.70 23.68
N LYS A 54 12.90 12.49 22.94
CA LYS A 54 12.68 12.73 21.51
C LYS A 54 13.66 11.88 20.73
N TRP A 55 13.16 11.10 19.78
CA TRP A 55 14.00 10.43 18.80
C TRP A 55 14.22 11.34 17.61
N ASP A 56 15.44 11.33 17.07
CA ASP A 56 15.77 12.08 15.85
C ASP A 56 15.07 11.52 14.61
N LYS A 57 14.64 10.24 14.68
CA LYS A 57 14.01 9.53 13.59
C LYS A 57 12.84 8.69 14.10
N ASP A 58 11.80 8.61 13.28
CA ASP A 58 10.65 7.78 13.56
C ASP A 58 11.00 6.30 13.41
N VAL A 59 10.69 5.53 14.44
CA VAL A 59 10.84 4.07 14.45
C VAL A 59 9.49 3.43 14.24
N TYR A 60 9.47 2.36 13.46
CA TYR A 60 8.28 1.60 13.13
C TYR A 60 8.49 0.14 13.49
N ARG A 61 7.39 -0.53 13.86
CA ARG A 61 7.39 -1.93 14.28
C ARG A 61 6.39 -2.75 13.49
N MET A 62 6.83 -3.94 13.07
CA MET A 62 6.02 -4.98 12.44
C MET A 62 6.48 -6.34 12.93
N ASN A 63 5.55 -7.18 13.40
CA ASN A 63 5.82 -8.56 13.82
C ASN A 63 7.05 -8.72 14.76
N GLY A 64 7.26 -7.76 15.66
CA GLY A 64 8.39 -7.78 16.60
C GLY A 64 9.73 -7.28 16.04
N ARG A 65 9.79 -6.87 14.77
CA ARG A 65 10.97 -6.25 14.15
C ARG A 65 10.78 -4.73 14.07
N CYS A 66 11.86 -4.00 14.28
CA CYS A 66 11.87 -2.55 14.19
C CYS A 66 12.68 -2.06 13.00
N PHE A 67 12.25 -0.95 12.42
CA PHE A 67 12.89 -0.37 11.27
C PHE A 67 12.63 1.13 11.18
N MET A 68 13.42 1.78 10.34
CA MET A 68 13.31 3.19 10.01
C MET A 68 13.29 3.35 8.50
N PHE A 69 12.53 4.32 8.00
CA PHE A 69 12.49 4.59 6.57
C PHE A 69 13.73 5.38 6.12
N SER A 70 14.24 5.05 4.95
CA SER A 70 15.37 5.74 4.31
C SER A 70 14.85 6.96 3.54
N GLY A 71 14.43 8.01 4.24
CA GLY A 71 13.96 9.25 3.64
C GLY A 71 12.81 9.91 4.39
N TYR A 72 12.21 10.92 3.76
CA TYR A 72 11.03 11.59 4.29
C TYR A 72 9.79 10.70 4.11
N THR A 73 9.14 10.35 5.22
CA THR A 73 7.98 9.44 5.24
C THR A 73 6.64 10.12 5.06
N GLY A 74 6.59 11.44 5.14
CA GLY A 74 5.35 12.19 5.23
C GLY A 74 4.62 11.96 6.56
N TYR A 75 3.39 12.45 6.63
CA TYR A 75 2.53 12.24 7.79
C TYR A 75 2.07 10.78 7.87
N TRP A 76 2.44 10.06 8.93
CA TRP A 76 2.03 8.67 9.12
C TRP A 76 0.56 8.53 9.53
N GLY A 77 0.02 9.49 10.28
CA GLY A 77 -1.29 9.37 10.91
C GLY A 77 -1.30 8.55 12.19
N TYR A 78 -2.49 8.28 12.70
CA TYR A 78 -2.71 7.42 13.86
C TYR A 78 -2.99 5.99 13.42
N GLY A 79 -2.62 5.04 14.27
CA GLY A 79 -2.97 3.63 14.09
C GLY A 79 -1.96 2.83 13.28
N LYS A 80 -2.45 1.69 12.77
CA LYS A 80 -1.65 0.68 12.09
C LYS A 80 -1.95 0.69 10.59
N LYS A 81 -0.95 0.35 9.78
CA LYS A 81 -1.09 0.19 8.32
C LYS A 81 -0.76 -1.25 7.94
N ALA A 82 -1.55 -1.83 7.04
CA ALA A 82 -1.21 -3.13 6.47
C ALA A 82 0.05 -3.01 5.62
N ALA A 83 0.96 -3.97 5.73
CA ALA A 83 2.21 -3.94 5.00
C ALA A 83 2.77 -5.32 4.65
N LEU A 84 3.62 -5.34 3.63
CA LEU A 84 4.42 -6.48 3.22
C LEU A 84 5.90 -6.12 3.35
N LEU A 85 6.68 -6.98 3.99
CA LEU A 85 8.13 -6.90 3.99
C LEU A 85 8.65 -7.58 2.74
N LEU A 86 9.36 -6.83 1.91
CA LEU A 86 9.87 -7.26 0.63
C LEU A 86 11.40 -7.30 0.67
N VAL A 87 11.97 -8.40 0.17
CA VAL A 87 13.43 -8.57 0.07
C VAL A 87 13.79 -8.98 -1.35
N ASN A 88 14.75 -8.30 -1.97
CA ASN A 88 15.24 -8.67 -3.29
C ASN A 88 16.54 -9.50 -3.24
N ALA A 89 16.98 -9.98 -4.39
CA ALA A 89 18.21 -10.76 -4.54
C ALA A 89 19.47 -10.02 -4.06
N GLN A 90 19.48 -8.69 -4.10
CA GLN A 90 20.55 -7.82 -3.61
C GLN A 90 20.47 -7.54 -2.10
N LYS A 91 19.59 -8.25 -1.38
CA LYS A 91 19.31 -8.06 0.06
C LYS A 91 18.84 -6.65 0.43
N SER A 92 18.31 -5.89 -0.54
CA SER A 92 17.60 -4.66 -0.25
C SER A 92 16.26 -4.99 0.36
N ILE A 93 15.93 -4.28 1.44
CA ILE A 93 14.71 -4.49 2.21
C ILE A 93 13.79 -3.29 1.95
N GLN A 94 12.59 -3.59 1.49
CA GLN A 94 11.54 -2.60 1.28
C GLN A 94 10.29 -3.01 2.04
N LEU A 95 9.45 -2.02 2.28
CA LEU A 95 8.14 -2.19 2.88
C LEU A 95 7.10 -1.69 1.90
N ALA A 96 6.20 -2.57 1.48
CA ALA A 96 5.02 -2.20 0.71
C ALA A 96 3.89 -1.86 1.66
N LEU A 97 3.56 -0.58 1.78
CA LEU A 97 2.42 -0.12 2.57
C LEU A 97 1.15 -0.21 1.74
N ILE A 98 0.11 -0.80 2.30
CA ILE A 98 -1.18 -0.98 1.66
C ILE A 98 -2.15 0.00 2.32
N GLU A 99 -2.57 1.02 1.58
CA GLU A 99 -3.45 2.07 2.05
C GLU A 99 -4.78 2.07 1.28
N PRO A 100 -5.92 2.17 1.96
CA PRO A 100 -7.20 2.34 1.29
C PRO A 100 -7.27 3.74 0.67
N ALA A 101 -7.58 3.80 -0.62
CA ALA A 101 -7.92 5.03 -1.33
C ALA A 101 -9.39 4.99 -1.75
N ILE A 102 -9.98 6.13 -2.12
CA ILE A 102 -11.36 6.18 -2.59
C ILE A 102 -11.45 5.38 -3.89
N GLY A 103 -12.14 4.24 -3.85
CA GLY A 103 -12.32 3.33 -4.99
C GLY A 103 -11.19 2.33 -5.22
N ALA A 104 -9.99 2.53 -4.65
CA ALA A 104 -8.81 1.74 -4.97
C ALA A 104 -7.99 1.34 -3.74
N THR A 105 -7.05 0.39 -3.94
CA THR A 105 -6.01 0.08 -2.96
C THR A 105 -4.68 0.62 -3.47
N LYS A 106 -4.10 1.58 -2.75
CA LYS A 106 -2.79 2.13 -3.10
C LYS A 106 -1.71 1.32 -2.40
N VAL A 107 -0.71 0.88 -3.16
CA VAL A 107 0.51 0.28 -2.62
C VAL A 107 1.63 1.31 -2.71
N GLU A 108 2.40 1.52 -1.65
CA GLU A 108 3.57 2.40 -1.65
C GLU A 108 4.80 1.62 -1.18
N LEU A 109 5.81 1.51 -2.05
CA LEU A 109 7.09 0.89 -1.73
C LEU A 109 8.02 1.90 -1.06
N LYS A 110 8.48 1.60 0.16
CA LYS A 110 9.46 2.41 0.88
C LYS A 110 10.68 1.60 1.25
N SER A 111 11.86 2.15 1.00
CA SER A 111 13.11 1.56 1.47
C SER A 111 13.24 1.71 2.98
N ILE A 112 13.61 0.63 3.66
CA ILE A 112 13.76 0.61 5.11
C ILE A 112 15.15 0.14 5.53
N ALA A 113 15.57 0.58 6.71
CA ALA A 113 16.71 0.06 7.43
C ALA A 113 16.21 -0.65 8.68
N MET A 114 16.57 -1.93 8.82
CA MET A 114 16.25 -2.71 10.02
C MET A 114 17.12 -2.23 11.18
N ILE A 115 16.51 -2.09 12.35
CA ILE A 115 17.18 -1.68 13.59
C ILE A 115 16.75 -2.58 14.75
N GLU A 116 17.53 -2.55 15.83
CA GLU A 116 17.09 -3.16 17.08
C GLU A 116 15.87 -2.42 17.65
N CYS A 117 14.93 -3.18 18.20
CA CYS A 117 13.78 -2.57 18.85
C CYS A 117 14.21 -1.92 20.18
N PRO A 118 13.82 -0.65 20.41
CA PRO A 118 13.99 -0.01 21.71
C PRO A 118 13.08 -0.60 22.78
#